data_AF-M1EDI4-F1
#
_entry.id   AF-M1EDI4-F1
#
_cell.length_a   1.000
_cell.length_b   1.000
_cell.length_c   1.000
_cell.angle_alpha   90.00
_cell.angle_beta   90.00
_cell.angle_gamma   90.00
#
_symmetry.space_group_name_H-M   'P 1'
#
loop_
_entity.id
_entity.type
_entity.pdbx_description
1 polymer ?
#
loop_
_entity_poly.entity_id
_entity_poly.type
_entity_poly.pdbx_seq_one_letter_code
_entity_poly.pdbx_strand_id
1 'polypeptide(L)'
;GTDQSPKPLIIGPEEDYDPGYFNNESDSVFQDLEKLKARPAHLAVFLRYIFSQADPSPLLFYLCTEVYQQTHPKDSRTLGKDIWNIFLEKNAPLRVKVP
;
A
#
# COMPACT_ATOMS: atom_id res chain seq x y z
N GLY A 1 10.49 31.20 14.69
CA GLY A 1 9.59 32.37 14.71
C GLY A 1 8.81 32.35 13.42
N THR A 2 7.53 32.01 13.48
CA THR A 2 6.63 32.09 12.33
C THR A 2 5.64 33.20 12.63
N ASP A 3 5.81 34.31 11.92
CA ASP A 3 4.91 35.46 11.93
C ASP A 3 3.54 35.00 11.39
N GLN A 4 2.58 34.78 12.29
CA GLN A 4 1.18 34.66 11.94
C GLN A 4 0.53 36.01 12.19
N SER A 5 0.71 36.93 11.23
CA SER A 5 -0.11 38.12 11.16
C SER A 5 -1.57 37.68 10.90
N PRO A 6 -2.56 38.12 11.71
CA PRO A 6 -3.93 37.66 11.58
C PRO A 6 -4.54 38.31 10.35
N LYS A 7 -4.67 37.53 9.26
CA LYS A 7 -5.57 37.91 8.17
C LYS A 7 -7.00 37.93 8.73
N PRO A 8 -7.83 38.92 8.42
CA PRO A 8 -9.23 38.89 8.80
C PRO A 8 -9.88 37.65 8.18
N LEU A 9 -10.32 36.73 9.03
CA LEU A 9 -11.03 35.52 8.63
C LEU A 9 -12.49 35.91 8.38
N ILE A 10 -12.96 35.71 7.14
CA ILE A 10 -14.37 35.87 6.77
C ILE A 10 -15.10 34.68 7.36
N ILE A 11 -16.10 34.93 8.21
CA ILE A 11 -16.83 33.86 8.88
C ILE A 11 -17.60 33.03 7.86
N GLY A 12 -17.31 31.73 7.82
CA GLY A 12 -17.97 30.77 6.95
C GLY A 12 -19.29 30.25 7.56
N PRO A 13 -20.30 29.91 6.74
CA PRO A 13 -21.57 29.37 7.25
C PRO A 13 -21.45 27.98 7.91
N GLU A 14 -20.31 27.29 7.75
CA GLU A 14 -20.06 25.92 8.26
C GLU A 14 -18.90 25.89 9.29
N GLU A 15 -18.70 26.97 10.05
CA GLU A 15 -17.58 27.08 11.01
C GLU A 15 -17.63 26.09 12.19
N ASP A 16 -18.78 25.45 12.41
CA ASP A 16 -18.94 24.41 13.43
C ASP A 16 -18.40 23.03 12.97
N TYR A 17 -17.82 22.93 11.76
CA TYR A 17 -17.18 21.70 11.29
C TYR A 17 -15.89 21.41 12.07
N ASP A 18 -15.94 20.40 12.95
CA ASP A 18 -14.75 19.79 13.54
C ASP A 18 -14.24 18.67 12.62
N PRO A 19 -13.09 18.86 11.93
CA PRO A 19 -12.50 17.81 11.10
C PRO A 19 -12.05 16.57 11.89
N GLY A 20 -12.10 16.63 13.22
CA GLY A 20 -11.58 15.62 14.12
C GLY A 20 -10.05 15.68 14.20
N TYR A 21 -9.51 14.90 15.14
CA TYR A 21 -8.07 14.76 15.29
C TYR A 21 -7.49 13.93 14.13
N PHE A 22 -6.76 14.58 13.23
CA PHE A 22 -5.94 13.87 12.24
C PHE A 22 -4.73 13.25 12.93
N ASN A 23 -4.69 11.92 12.99
CA ASN A 23 -3.49 11.20 13.37
C ASN A 23 -2.53 11.10 12.17
N ASN A 24 -1.61 12.06 12.05
CA ASN A 24 -0.61 12.10 10.97
C ASN A 24 0.29 10.84 10.91
N GLU A 25 0.36 10.06 11.99
CA GLU A 25 1.13 8.82 12.00
C GLU A 25 0.56 7.78 11.03
N SER A 26 -0.76 7.67 10.92
CA SER A 26 -1.43 6.74 10.01
C SER A 26 -1.14 7.08 8.54
N ASP A 27 -1.16 8.36 8.19
CA ASP A 27 -0.85 8.82 6.82
C ASP A 27 0.58 8.45 6.42
N SER A 28 1.54 8.60 7.33
CA SER A 28 2.94 8.26 7.07
C SER A 28 3.17 6.75 6.82
N VAL A 29 2.30 5.88 7.32
CA VAL A 29 2.37 4.42 7.12
C VAL A 29 1.90 4.04 5.73
N PHE A 30 0.82 4.65 5.22
CA PHE A 30 0.27 4.33 3.90
C PHE A 30 1.07 4.93 2.74
N GLN A 31 1.99 5.86 3.01
CA GLN A 31 2.87 6.45 2.01
C GLN A 31 4.17 5.65 1.77
N ASP A 32 4.47 4.66 2.62
CA ASP A 32 5.72 3.90 2.57
C ASP A 32 5.41 2.40 2.68
N LEU A 33 5.63 1.68 1.59
CA LEU A 33 5.31 0.26 1.51
C LEU A 33 6.10 -0.57 2.52
N GLU A 34 7.37 -0.21 2.82
CA GLU A 34 8.18 -0.93 3.81
C GLU A 34 7.59 -0.80 5.22
N LYS A 35 7.14 0.41 5.60
CA LYS A 35 6.43 0.62 6.88
C LYS A 35 5.08 -0.07 6.91
N LEU A 36 4.36 -0.07 5.79
CA LEU A 36 3.05 -0.70 5.68
C LEU A 36 3.13 -2.22 5.87
N LYS A 37 4.13 -2.87 5.26
CA LYS A 37 4.37 -4.33 5.39
C LYS A 37 4.67 -4.76 6.81
N ALA A 38 5.36 -3.91 7.58
CA ALA A 38 5.61 -4.14 9.00
C ALA A 38 4.35 -4.02 9.88
N ARG A 39 3.21 -3.58 9.32
CA ARG A 39 1.95 -3.36 10.04
C ARG A 39 0.80 -4.16 9.39
N PRO A 40 0.61 -5.44 9.77
CA PRO A 40 -0.32 -6.34 9.07
C PRO A 40 -1.77 -5.84 9.02
N ALA A 41 -2.25 -5.17 10.06
CA ALA A 41 -3.60 -4.59 10.07
C ALA A 41 -3.76 -3.46 9.03
N HIS A 42 -2.74 -2.60 8.87
CA HIS A 42 -2.77 -1.52 7.88
C HIS A 42 -2.62 -2.09 6.47
N LEU A 43 -1.75 -3.09 6.28
CA LEU A 43 -1.62 -3.80 5.01
C LEU A 43 -2.95 -4.47 4.61
N ALA A 44 -3.70 -5.04 5.55
CA ALA A 44 -5.01 -5.62 5.28
C ALA A 44 -6.04 -4.57 4.78
N VAL A 45 -6.02 -3.37 5.36
CA VAL A 45 -6.84 -2.24 4.86
C VAL A 45 -6.43 -1.85 3.45
N PHE A 46 -5.13 -1.77 3.18
CA PHE A 46 -4.61 -1.47 1.85
C PHE A 46 -4.96 -2.56 0.83
N LEU A 47 -4.81 -3.84 1.18
CA LEU A 47 -5.21 -4.97 0.33
C LEU A 47 -6.71 -4.93 0.02
N ARG A 48 -7.55 -4.63 1.01
CA ARG A 48 -8.99 -4.44 0.79
C ARG A 48 -9.27 -3.34 -0.22
N TYR A 49 -8.58 -2.20 -0.10
CA TYR A 49 -8.69 -1.11 -1.06
C TYR A 49 -8.27 -1.57 -2.46
N ILE A 50 -7.11 -2.21 -2.59
CA ILE A 50 -6.59 -2.68 -3.88
C ILE A 50 -7.57 -3.67 -4.53
N PHE A 51 -8.06 -4.67 -3.79
CA PHE A 51 -9.04 -5.63 -4.33
C PHE A 51 -10.37 -5.01 -4.76
N SER A 52 -10.70 -3.83 -4.22
CA SER A 52 -11.96 -3.14 -4.54
C SER A 52 -11.81 -2.08 -5.62
N GLN A 53 -10.62 -1.48 -5.76
CA GLN A 53 -10.43 -0.23 -6.52
C GLN A 53 -9.29 -0.27 -7.55
N ALA A 54 -8.43 -1.28 -7.53
CA ALA A 54 -7.23 -1.31 -8.37
C ALA A 54 -6.90 -2.72 -8.88
N ASP A 55 -5.90 -2.81 -9.77
CA ASP A 55 -5.33 -4.09 -10.17
C ASP A 55 -4.49 -4.67 -9.02
N PRO A 56 -4.83 -5.88 -8.50
CA PRO A 56 -4.05 -6.50 -7.42
C PRO A 56 -2.72 -7.08 -7.87
N SER A 57 -2.53 -7.30 -9.17
CA SER A 57 -1.42 -8.07 -9.71
C SER A 57 -0.04 -7.53 -9.31
N PRO A 58 0.26 -6.22 -9.41
CA PRO A 58 1.58 -5.70 -9.04
C PRO A 58 1.90 -5.85 -7.55
N LEU A 59 0.91 -5.63 -6.67
CA LEU A 59 1.11 -5.72 -5.22
C LEU A 59 1.28 -7.17 -4.77
N LEU A 60 0.43 -8.07 -5.27
CA LEU A 60 0.54 -9.49 -4.94
C LEU A 60 1.84 -10.09 -5.48
N PHE A 61 2.27 -9.71 -6.69
CA PHE A 61 3.57 -10.09 -7.22
C PHE A 61 4.70 -9.64 -6.30
N TYR A 62 4.71 -8.35 -5.91
CA TYR A 62 5.72 -7.81 -5.00
C TYR A 62 5.80 -8.59 -3.68
N LEU A 63 4.66 -8.81 -3.02
CA LEU A 63 4.61 -9.53 -1.73
C LEU A 63 5.08 -10.99 -1.86
N CYS A 64 4.67 -11.69 -2.92
CA CYS A 64 5.13 -13.06 -3.16
C CYS A 64 6.64 -13.11 -3.47
N THR A 65 7.17 -12.16 -4.26
CA THR A 65 8.60 -12.09 -4.56
C THR A 65 9.45 -11.79 -3.33
N GLU A 66 8.92 -11.00 -2.40
CA GLU A 66 9.60 -10.74 -1.13
C GLU A 66 9.71 -12.02 -0.29
N VAL A 67 8.62 -12.78 -0.16
CA VAL A 67 8.67 -14.08 0.55
C VAL A 67 9.68 -15.01 -0.12
N TYR A 68 9.71 -15.03 -1.46
CA TYR A 68 10.70 -15.81 -2.20
C TYR A 68 12.14 -15.39 -1.89
N GLN A 69 12.43 -14.08 -1.80
CA GLN A 69 13.75 -13.56 -1.47
C GLN A 69 14.18 -13.88 -0.02
N GLN A 70 13.24 -13.95 0.90
CA GLN A 70 13.49 -14.29 2.31
C GLN A 70 13.56 -15.81 2.55
N THR A 71 13.07 -16.62 1.61
CA THR A 71 13.06 -18.09 1.70
C THR A 71 14.42 -18.66 1.31
N HIS A 72 14.88 -19.67 2.04
CA HIS A 72 16.14 -20.35 1.71
C HIS A 72 16.09 -20.96 0.29
N PRO A 73 17.15 -20.84 -0.53
CA PRO A 73 17.11 -21.23 -1.95
C PRO A 73 16.65 -22.67 -2.22
N LYS A 74 16.97 -23.61 -1.34
CA LYS A 74 16.57 -25.03 -1.47
C LYS A 74 15.04 -25.22 -1.40
N ASP A 75 14.35 -24.36 -0.67
CA ASP A 75 12.91 -24.48 -0.39
C ASP A 75 12.08 -23.53 -1.29
N SER A 76 12.74 -22.50 -1.84
CA SER A 76 12.10 -21.47 -2.68
C SER A 76 11.66 -21.95 -4.08
N ARG A 77 12.11 -23.13 -4.54
CA ARG A 77 11.89 -23.59 -5.93
C ARG A 77 10.41 -23.74 -6.28
N THR A 78 9.58 -24.22 -5.36
CA THR A 78 8.14 -24.37 -5.58
C THR A 78 7.49 -22.99 -5.69
N LEU A 79 7.77 -22.11 -4.73
CA LEU A 79 7.25 -20.74 -4.74
C LEU A 79 7.67 -19.95 -5.99
N GLY A 80 8.91 -20.12 -6.47
CA GLY A 80 9.37 -19.49 -7.72
C GLY A 80 8.59 -19.95 -8.95
N LYS A 81 8.21 -21.24 -9.02
CA LYS A 81 7.34 -21.75 -10.09
C LYS A 81 5.93 -21.18 -9.99
N ASP A 82 5.40 -21.07 -8.78
CA ASP A 82 4.07 -20.50 -8.56
C ASP A 82 4.06 -19.01 -8.94
N ILE A 83 5.08 -18.24 -8.54
CA ILE A 83 5.24 -16.83 -8.94
C ILE A 83 5.28 -16.71 -10.46
N TRP A 84 6.03 -17.57 -11.14
CA TRP A 84 6.10 -17.57 -12.60
C TRP A 84 4.72 -17.80 -13.23
N ASN A 85 4.03 -18.88 -12.82
CA ASN A 85 2.74 -19.27 -13.38
C ASN A 85 1.62 -18.27 -13.06
N ILE A 86 1.67 -17.61 -11.90
CA ILE A 86 0.61 -16.69 -11.46
C ILE A 86 0.81 -15.28 -12.03
N PHE A 87 2.05 -14.81 -12.20
CA PHE A 87 2.33 -13.40 -12.52
C PHE A 87 3.13 -13.15 -13.81
N LEU A 88 3.93 -14.09 -14.31
CA LEU A 88 4.90 -13.83 -15.39
C LEU A 88 4.62 -14.59 -16.69
N GLU A 89 4.01 -15.78 -16.60
CA GLU A 89 3.67 -16.59 -17.76
C GLU A 89 2.74 -15.83 -18.73
N LYS A 90 2.75 -16.21 -20.02
CA LYS A 90 2.05 -15.45 -21.06
C LYS A 90 0.54 -15.32 -20.76
N ASN A 91 -0.06 -16.37 -20.21
CA ASN A 91 -1.49 -16.44 -19.91
C ASN A 91 -1.76 -16.43 -18.39
N ALA A 92 -0.82 -15.90 -17.61
CA ALA A 92 -0.92 -15.89 -16.17
C ALA A 92 -2.18 -15.14 -15.68
N PRO A 93 -2.90 -15.67 -14.68
CA PRO A 93 -4.17 -15.09 -14.24
C PRO A 93 -4.02 -13.69 -13.63
N LEU A 94 -2.87 -13.40 -13.01
CA LEU A 94 -2.54 -12.10 -12.41
C LEU A 94 -1.30 -11.51 -13.09
N ARG A 95 -1.28 -11.53 -14.42
CA ARG A 95 -0.08 -11.17 -15.18
C ARG A 95 0.36 -9.73 -14.92
N VAL A 96 1.60 -9.54 -14.50
CA VAL A 96 2.23 -8.22 -14.36
C VAL A 96 2.93 -7.78 -15.66
N LYS A 97 2.91 -6.47 -15.94
CA LYS A 97 3.69 -5.87 -17.02
C LYS A 97 5.11 -5.64 -16.53
N VAL A 98 6.03 -6.50 -16.96
CA VAL A 98 7.48 -6.32 -16.73
C VAL A 98 8.14 -5.76 -18.01
N PRO A 99 9.16 -4.90 -17.89
CA PRO A 99 9.96 -4.42 -19.01
C PRO A 99 10.62 -5.54 -19.83
#